data_AF-A0A5B8VL86-F1
#
_entry.id   AF-A0A5B8VL86-F1
#
_cell.length_a   1.000
_cell.length_b   1.000
_cell.length_c   1.000
_cell.angle_alpha   90.00
_cell.angle_beta   90.00
_cell.angle_gamma   90.00
#
_symmetry.space_group_name_H-M   'P 1'
#
loop_
_entity.id
_entity.type
_entity.pdbx_description
1 polymer ?
#
loop_
_entity_poly.entity_id
_entity_poly.type
_entity_poly.pdbx_seq_one_letter_code
_entity_poly.pdbx_strand_id
1 'polypeptide(L)'
;MGKNPAVTTDNDKVLATAYRNGHKLLIALASWDTAATTVHLKLNWEKLGISAEQISFVARDIKDFQPGKAFKGTGAIEVKPGKGWLLEVQ
;
A
#
# COMPACT_ATOMS: atom_id res chain seq x y z
N MET A 1 -19.27 2.39 3.24
CA MET A 1 -18.00 1.74 2.88
C MET A 1 -18.30 0.26 2.59
N GLY A 2 -17.97 -0.26 1.41
CA GLY A 2 -18.37 -1.62 1.01
C GLY A 2 -17.80 -2.70 1.92
N LYS A 3 -18.59 -3.73 2.26
CA LYS A 3 -18.31 -4.81 3.23
C LYS A 3 -17.07 -5.70 2.93
N ASN A 4 -16.23 -5.34 1.97
CA ASN A 4 -15.03 -6.10 1.60
C ASN A 4 -14.06 -5.19 0.82
N PRO A 5 -13.12 -4.49 1.47
CA PRO A 5 -12.17 -3.58 0.82
C PRO A 5 -11.25 -4.30 -0.18
N ALA A 6 -10.81 -3.59 -1.22
CA ALA A 6 -9.91 -4.16 -2.25
C ALA A 6 -8.46 -4.33 -1.76
N VAL A 7 -8.07 -3.54 -0.76
CA VAL A 7 -6.78 -3.62 -0.08
C VAL A 7 -6.96 -3.36 1.40
N THR A 8 -6.28 -4.13 2.23
CA THR A 8 -6.11 -3.89 3.67
C THR A 8 -4.66 -4.14 4.08
N THR A 9 -4.36 -3.96 5.35
CA THR A 9 -3.11 -4.38 5.96
C THR A 9 -3.37 -5.50 6.98
N ASP A 10 -2.31 -6.00 7.60
CA ASP A 10 -2.35 -6.83 8.80
C ASP A 10 -2.38 -6.03 10.13
N ASN A 11 -2.49 -4.70 10.08
CA ASN A 11 -2.61 -3.84 11.26
C ASN A 11 -3.77 -2.84 11.10
N ASP A 12 -4.79 -2.95 11.95
CA ASP A 12 -6.01 -2.13 11.89
C ASP A 12 -5.77 -0.61 12.10
N LYS A 13 -4.60 -0.21 12.63
CA LYS A 13 -4.19 1.20 12.74
C LYS A 13 -3.43 1.70 11.54
N VAL A 14 -3.15 0.87 10.54
CA VAL A 14 -2.51 1.26 9.30
C VAL A 14 -3.46 0.96 8.16
N LEU A 15 -4.13 1.99 7.66
CA LEU A 15 -5.17 1.84 6.64
C LEU A 15 -4.58 1.98 5.25
N ALA A 16 -5.18 1.26 4.32
CA ALA A 16 -4.82 1.29 2.91
C ALA A 16 -6.05 1.57 2.04
N THR A 17 -5.85 2.26 0.92
CA THR A 17 -6.88 2.51 -0.09
C THR A 17 -6.28 2.35 -1.49
N ALA A 18 -7.00 1.68 -2.38
CA ALA A 18 -6.60 1.51 -3.77
C ALA A 18 -7.28 2.56 -4.66
N TYR A 19 -6.51 3.15 -5.57
CA TYR A 19 -6.96 4.05 -6.62
C TYR A 19 -6.50 3.53 -7.98
N ARG A 20 -7.42 3.43 -8.95
CA ARG A 20 -7.12 2.95 -10.30
C ARG A 20 -7.39 4.04 -11.32
N ASN A 21 -6.45 4.23 -12.24
CA ASN A 21 -6.58 5.10 -13.41
C ASN A 21 -6.11 4.33 -14.65
N GLY A 22 -7.08 3.81 -15.41
CA GLY A 22 -6.81 2.88 -16.52
C GLY A 22 -6.09 1.63 -16.01
N HIS A 23 -4.93 1.33 -16.60
CA HIS A 23 -4.09 0.19 -16.20
C HIS A 23 -3.19 0.49 -14.99
N LYS A 24 -3.12 1.75 -14.53
CA LYS A 24 -2.30 2.13 -13.38
C LYS A 24 -3.07 1.90 -12.09
N LEU A 25 -2.44 1.27 -11.12
CA LEU A 25 -2.97 1.04 -9.78
C LEU A 25 -2.03 1.69 -8.76
N LEU A 26 -2.60 2.51 -7.88
CA LEU A 26 -1.92 3.17 -6.78
C LEU A 26 -2.54 2.69 -5.46
N ILE A 27 -1.72 2.36 -4.48
CA ILE A 27 -2.16 2.07 -3.12
C ILE A 27 -1.64 3.19 -2.22
N ALA A 28 -2.56 3.90 -1.56
CA ALA A 28 -2.24 4.85 -0.51
C ALA A 28 -2.28 4.13 0.84
N LEU A 29 -1.21 4.23 1.62
CA LEU A 29 -1.03 3.64 2.95
C LEU A 29 -0.79 4.77 3.95
N ALA A 30 -1.40 4.71 5.13
CA ALA A 30 -1.13 5.69 6.19
C ALA A 30 -1.21 5.01 7.57
N SER A 31 -0.40 5.48 8.52
CA SER A 31 -0.35 4.97 9.88
C SER A 31 -0.97 5.95 10.88
N TRP A 32 -1.94 5.45 11.63
CA TRP A 32 -2.51 6.06 12.85
C TRP A 32 -1.94 5.42 14.12
N ASP A 33 -0.92 4.57 13.99
CA ASP A 33 -0.21 4.04 15.13
C ASP A 33 0.72 5.08 15.75
N THR A 34 0.93 4.98 17.06
CA THR A 34 1.80 5.91 17.81
C THR A 34 3.27 5.50 17.74
N ALA A 35 3.56 4.28 17.30
CA ALA A 35 4.90 3.75 17.08
C ALA A 35 5.14 3.39 15.61
N ALA A 36 6.41 3.33 15.21
CA ALA A 36 6.77 2.79 13.90
C ALA A 36 6.37 1.30 13.86
N THR A 37 5.68 0.90 12.79
CA THR A 37 5.18 -0.47 12.64
C THR A 37 5.53 -0.99 11.25
N THR A 38 5.70 -2.30 11.17
CA THR A 38 5.81 -3.00 9.90
C THR A 38 4.47 -3.64 9.57
N VAL A 39 4.03 -3.51 8.32
CA VAL A 39 2.77 -4.10 7.84
C VAL A 39 2.95 -4.86 6.53
N HIS A 40 2.04 -5.78 6.27
CA HIS A 40 1.90 -6.48 5.00
C HIS A 40 0.58 -6.11 4.34
N LEU A 41 0.60 -5.86 3.04
CA LEU A 41 -0.62 -5.60 2.27
C LEU A 41 -1.37 -6.90 2.02
N LYS A 42 -2.69 -6.87 2.23
CA LYS A 42 -3.62 -7.93 1.85
C LYS A 42 -4.44 -7.43 0.67
N LEU A 43 -4.29 -8.09 -0.46
CA LEU A 43 -4.86 -7.64 -1.74
C LEU A 43 -5.97 -8.58 -2.18
N ASN A 44 -7.11 -8.00 -2.54
CA ASN A 44 -8.15 -8.73 -3.25
C ASN A 44 -7.88 -8.62 -4.75
N TRP A 45 -7.17 -9.60 -5.29
CA TRP A 45 -6.73 -9.67 -6.69
C TRP A 45 -7.85 -9.43 -7.70
N GLU A 46 -9.01 -10.07 -7.47
CA GLU A 46 -10.19 -9.94 -8.32
C GLU A 46 -10.70 -8.50 -8.36
N LYS A 47 -10.88 -7.86 -7.20
CA LYS A 47 -11.35 -6.47 -7.12
C LYS A 47 -10.35 -5.45 -7.65
N LEU A 48 -9.06 -5.74 -7.49
CA LEU A 48 -7.99 -4.91 -8.01
C LEU A 48 -7.77 -5.13 -9.51
N GLY A 49 -8.31 -6.19 -10.09
CA GLY A 49 -8.12 -6.55 -11.50
C GLY A 49 -6.65 -6.78 -11.82
N ILE A 50 -5.93 -7.51 -10.96
CA ILE A 50 -4.53 -7.90 -11.10
C ILE A 50 -4.38 -9.40 -10.75
N SER A 51 -3.32 -10.05 -11.22
CA SER A 51 -2.98 -11.43 -10.88
C SER A 51 -1.92 -11.46 -9.77
N ALA A 52 -1.78 -12.59 -9.08
CA ALA A 52 -0.78 -12.76 -8.02
C ALA A 52 0.66 -12.93 -8.56
N GLU A 53 0.86 -12.94 -9.88
CA GLU A 53 2.18 -13.06 -10.50
C GLU A 53 3.05 -11.87 -10.09
N GLN A 54 4.22 -12.16 -9.48
CA GLN A 54 5.27 -11.25 -9.00
C GLN A 54 4.96 -9.75 -9.07
N ILE A 55 4.02 -9.32 -8.23
CA ILE A 55 3.70 -7.90 -8.10
C ILE A 55 4.83 -7.22 -7.35
N SER A 56 5.23 -6.05 -7.81
CA SER A 56 6.13 -5.18 -7.05
C SER A 56 5.50 -3.82 -6.80
N PHE A 57 5.93 -3.18 -5.72
CA PHE A 57 5.48 -1.85 -5.37
C PHE A 57 6.64 -0.87 -5.46
N VAL A 58 6.39 0.28 -6.08
CA VAL A 58 7.35 1.38 -6.15
C VAL A 58 6.75 2.59 -5.47
N ALA A 59 7.40 3.05 -4.41
CA ALA A 59 7.26 4.41 -3.91
C ALA A 59 8.18 5.31 -4.71
N ARG A 60 7.63 6.24 -5.49
CA ARG A 60 8.42 7.30 -6.12
C ARG A 60 8.90 8.29 -5.08
N ASP A 61 10.05 8.91 -5.33
CA ASP A 61 10.50 10.03 -4.51
C ASP A 61 9.54 11.21 -4.68
N ILE A 62 9.00 11.71 -3.57
CA ILE A 62 8.13 12.89 -3.54
C ILE A 62 8.68 13.78 -2.44
N LYS A 63 9.24 14.92 -2.87
CA LYS A 63 9.83 15.93 -1.99
C LYS A 63 8.87 16.26 -0.84
N ASP A 64 9.42 16.27 0.38
CA ASP A 64 8.74 16.57 1.65
C ASP A 64 7.63 15.58 2.05
N PHE A 65 7.44 14.46 1.32
CA PHE A 65 6.43 13.45 1.62
C PHE A 65 7.00 12.05 1.85
N GLN A 66 7.69 11.48 0.86
CA GLN A 66 8.24 10.12 0.94
C GLN A 66 9.54 9.98 0.12
N PRO A 67 10.51 9.16 0.54
CA PRO A 67 11.68 8.86 -0.28
C PRO A 67 11.34 7.82 -1.37
N GLY A 68 12.17 7.73 -2.41
CA GLY A 68 12.10 6.63 -3.37
C GLY A 68 12.40 5.27 -2.73
N LYS A 69 11.55 4.26 -2.93
CA LYS A 69 11.75 2.88 -2.41
C LYS A 69 11.01 1.84 -3.24
N ALA A 70 11.61 0.66 -3.41
CA ALA A 70 10.96 -0.49 -4.03
C ALA A 70 10.70 -1.59 -3.00
N PHE A 71 9.55 -2.25 -3.12
CA PHE A 71 9.14 -3.38 -2.30
C PHE A 71 8.77 -4.55 -3.22
N LYS A 72 9.28 -5.75 -2.92
CA LYS A 72 8.99 -6.96 -3.70
C LYS A 72 7.83 -7.72 -3.05
N GLY A 73 6.83 -8.11 -3.85
CA GLY A 73 5.64 -8.77 -3.36
C GLY A 73 4.90 -7.95 -2.31
N THR A 74 4.00 -8.58 -1.56
CA THR A 74 3.29 -7.98 -0.41
C THR A 74 4.15 -7.94 0.86
N GLY A 75 5.48 -7.87 0.71
CA GLY A 75 6.45 -7.94 1.80
C GLY A 75 6.32 -6.78 2.81
N ALA A 76 7.08 -6.90 3.89
CA ALA A 76 7.12 -5.95 5.00
C ALA A 76 7.35 -4.49 4.57
N ILE A 77 6.41 -3.61 4.91
CA ILE A 77 6.48 -2.16 4.72
C ILE A 77 6.53 -1.49 6.10
N GLU A 78 7.67 -0.88 6.43
CA GLU A 78 7.78 -0.02 7.61
C GLU A 78 7.03 1.30 7.36
N VAL A 79 6.19 1.69 8.32
CA VAL A 79 5.45 2.94 8.32
C VAL A 79 5.65 3.64 9.66
N LYS A 80 6.15 4.87 9.61
CA LYS A 80 6.35 5.71 10.81
C LYS A 80 5.02 6.31 11.29
N PRO A 81 4.90 6.71 12.58
CA PRO A 81 3.71 7.38 13.11
C PRO A 81 3.33 8.62 12.29
N GLY A 82 2.06 8.75 11.94
CA GLY A 82 1.55 9.89 11.16
C GLY A 82 2.15 10.01 9.74
N LYS A 83 2.79 8.96 9.23
CA LYS A 83 3.35 8.89 7.88
C LYS A 83 2.65 7.81 7.07
N GLY A 84 2.99 7.75 5.79
CA GLY A 84 2.38 6.88 4.82
C GLY A 84 3.22 6.70 3.58
N TRP A 85 2.67 5.96 2.62
CA TRP A 85 3.27 5.71 1.32
C TRP A 85 2.22 5.82 0.22
N LEU A 86 2.62 6.34 -0.93
CA LEU A 86 1.96 6.15 -2.22
C LEU A 86 2.76 5.10 -3.00
N LEU A 87 2.12 3.97 -3.24
CA LEU A 87 2.74 2.77 -3.82
C LEU A 87 2.15 2.51 -5.20
N GLU A 88 2.95 2.70 -6.25
CA GLU A 88 2.60 2.28 -7.60
C GLU A 88 2.75 0.76 -7.70
N VAL A 89 1.70 0.07 -8.14
CA VAL A 89 1.74 -1.37 -8.41
C VAL A 89 2.31 -1.60 -9.81
N GLN A 90 3.33 -2.45 -9.92
CA GLN A 90 3.97 -2.88 -11.17
C GLN A 90 3.63 -4.32 -11.48
#